data_AF-A0A1M6QPR3-F1
#
_entry.id   AF-A0A1M6QPR3-F1
#
_cell.length_a   1.000
_cell.length_b   1.000
_cell.length_c   1.000
_cell.angle_alpha   90.00
_cell.angle_beta   90.00
_cell.angle_gamma   90.00
#
_symmetry.space_group_name_H-M   'P 1'
#
loop_
_entity.id
_entity.type
_entity.pdbx_description
1 polymer ?
#
loop_
_entity_poly.entity_id
_entity_poly.type
_entity_poly.pdbx_seq_one_letter_code
_entity_poly.pdbx_strand_id
1 'polypeptide(L)'
;MSFTIILPIITALILLRIFWLRVKAANAHNENFKKLPSKDQLAVLKECLLNNPSESNLRNLGNFLKKNGLDQDVESYRPFLKKQLELRNKANALEEDNQLFEQEADWLDQITPPEFSEADQERQNGNKEAHICLWLEGINRLYSDKAIQERLSSLIPHYPKAELLARQYTELAELRDNSAADDASLEKIRKAKDAWIQELLNYEP
;
A
#
# COMPACT_ATOMS: atom_id res chain seq x y z
N MET A 1 14.76 -15.51 -36.39
CA MET A 1 14.61 -14.04 -36.34
C MET A 1 14.96 -13.59 -34.94
N SER A 2 15.79 -12.56 -34.83
CA SER A 2 16.75 -12.41 -33.75
C SER A 2 16.14 -11.94 -32.43
N PHE A 3 16.38 -12.70 -31.35
CA PHE A 3 16.07 -12.39 -29.95
C PHE A 3 16.71 -11.07 -29.45
N THR A 4 17.57 -10.44 -30.25
CA THR A 4 18.30 -9.20 -29.93
C THR A 4 17.43 -7.95 -29.87
N ILE A 5 16.19 -7.96 -30.38
CA ILE A 5 15.31 -6.77 -30.37
C ILE A 5 14.33 -6.80 -29.18
N ILE A 6 14.07 -7.97 -28.59
CA ILE A 6 13.10 -8.13 -27.49
C ILE A 6 13.65 -7.56 -26.18
N LEU A 7 14.94 -7.79 -25.90
CA LEU A 7 15.60 -7.31 -24.68
C LEU A 7 15.56 -5.78 -24.52
N PRO A 8 15.92 -4.93 -25.52
CA PRO A 8 15.86 -3.47 -25.38
C PRO A 8 14.43 -2.92 -25.31
N ILE A 9 13.43 -3.59 -25.89
CA ILE A 9 12.02 -3.16 -25.80
C ILE A 9 11.48 -3.40 -24.39
N ILE A 10 11.82 -4.53 -23.76
CA ILE A 10 11.42 -4.84 -22.39
C ILE A 10 12.14 -3.92 -21.39
N THR A 11 13.45 -3.66 -21.58
CA THR A 11 14.16 -2.68 -20.74
C THR A 11 13.59 -1.27 -20.94
N ALA A 12 13.25 -0.87 -22.17
CA ALA A 12 12.61 0.41 -22.43
C ALA A 12 11.24 0.51 -21.78
N LEU A 13 10.41 -0.54 -21.75
CA LEU A 13 9.09 -0.52 -21.10
C LEU A 13 9.16 -0.52 -19.57
N ILE A 14 10.11 -1.25 -18.97
CA ILE A 14 10.36 -1.22 -17.52
C ILE A 14 10.93 0.14 -17.10
N LEU A 15 11.91 0.65 -17.85
CA LEU A 15 12.46 1.99 -17.62
C LEU A 15 11.42 3.08 -17.88
N LEU A 16 10.50 2.89 -18.83
CA LEU A 16 9.42 3.85 -19.12
C LEU A 16 8.33 3.80 -18.05
N ARG A 17 8.04 2.64 -17.43
CA ARG A 17 7.16 2.53 -16.26
C ARG A 17 7.81 3.12 -15.00
N ILE A 18 9.10 2.86 -14.77
CA ILE A 18 9.87 3.48 -13.68
C ILE A 18 10.04 4.99 -13.91
N PHE A 19 10.23 5.44 -15.15
CA PHE A 19 10.27 6.85 -15.54
C PHE A 19 8.88 7.49 -15.39
N TRP A 20 7.79 6.82 -15.76
CA TRP A 20 6.42 7.31 -15.52
C TRP A 20 6.11 7.39 -14.03
N LEU A 21 6.51 6.39 -13.24
CA LEU A 21 6.37 6.39 -11.79
C LEU A 21 7.30 7.42 -11.13
N ARG A 22 8.51 7.68 -11.67
CA ARG A 22 9.41 8.75 -11.22
C ARG A 22 8.94 10.15 -11.65
N VAL A 23 8.30 10.30 -12.81
CA VAL A 23 7.64 11.55 -13.25
C VAL A 23 6.36 11.80 -12.45
N LYS A 24 5.65 10.72 -12.06
CA LYS A 24 4.49 10.75 -11.15
C LYS A 24 4.89 10.99 -9.69
N ALA A 25 6.04 10.48 -9.25
CA ALA A 25 6.60 10.68 -7.91
C ALA A 25 7.38 12.01 -7.77
N ALA A 26 7.94 12.56 -8.85
CA ALA A 26 8.63 13.85 -8.82
C ALA A 26 7.67 15.05 -8.75
N ASN A 27 6.39 14.87 -9.03
CA ASN A 27 5.43 15.97 -9.09
C ASN A 27 4.25 15.77 -8.14
N ALA A 28 4.48 15.99 -6.85
CA ALA A 28 3.46 16.52 -5.94
C ALA A 28 2.89 17.89 -6.41
N HIS A 29 3.47 18.46 -7.48
CA HIS A 29 3.02 19.65 -8.21
C HIS A 29 2.20 19.38 -9.48
N ASN A 30 1.93 18.11 -9.84
CA ASN A 30 1.16 17.80 -11.06
C ASN A 30 -0.32 18.16 -10.85
N GLU A 31 -0.91 18.94 -11.74
CA GLU A 31 -2.33 19.35 -11.67
C GLU A 31 -3.30 18.16 -11.59
N ASN A 32 -2.90 16.99 -12.12
CA ASN A 32 -3.69 15.77 -12.02
C ASN A 32 -3.77 15.19 -10.60
N PHE A 33 -2.72 15.32 -9.79
CA PHE A 33 -2.74 14.86 -8.38
C PHE A 33 -3.68 15.75 -7.55
N LYS A 34 -3.63 17.07 -7.75
CA LYS A 34 -4.48 18.03 -7.04
C LYS A 34 -5.99 17.84 -7.30
N LYS A 35 -6.34 17.22 -8.44
CA LYS A 35 -7.72 16.91 -8.83
C LYS A 35 -8.25 15.60 -8.25
N LEU A 36 -7.39 14.75 -7.67
CA LEU A 36 -7.84 13.51 -7.04
C LEU A 36 -8.65 13.80 -5.78
N PRO A 37 -9.62 12.94 -5.42
CA PRO A 37 -10.23 12.94 -4.10
C PRO A 37 -9.18 12.87 -2.98
N SER A 38 -9.50 13.44 -1.82
CA SER A 38 -8.55 13.50 -0.69
C SER A 38 -8.06 12.11 -0.26
N LYS A 39 -8.95 11.11 -0.24
CA LYS A 39 -8.60 9.71 0.06
C LYS A 39 -7.57 9.11 -0.90
N ASP A 40 -7.71 9.40 -2.20
CA ASP A 40 -6.77 8.93 -3.22
C ASP A 40 -5.43 9.67 -3.15
N GLN A 41 -5.44 10.95 -2.81
CA GLN A 41 -4.22 11.71 -2.55
C GLN A 41 -3.44 11.11 -1.39
N LEU A 42 -4.13 10.77 -0.29
CA LEU A 42 -3.51 10.13 0.87
C LEU A 42 -2.86 8.79 0.50
N ALA A 43 -3.60 7.92 -0.20
CA ALA A 43 -3.08 6.62 -0.63
C ALA A 43 -1.80 6.78 -1.48
N VAL A 44 -1.81 7.69 -2.45
CA VAL A 44 -0.64 7.96 -3.30
C VAL A 44 0.54 8.47 -2.47
N LEU A 45 0.31 9.33 -1.48
CA LEU A 45 1.36 9.86 -0.62
C LEU A 45 1.97 8.77 0.29
N LYS A 46 1.13 7.89 0.86
CA LYS A 46 1.58 6.71 1.61
C LYS A 46 2.43 5.79 0.74
N GLU A 47 1.96 5.45 -0.47
CA GLU A 47 2.72 4.61 -1.42
C GLU A 47 4.05 5.25 -1.84
N CYS A 48 4.06 6.57 -2.08
CA CYS A 48 5.25 7.28 -2.48
C CYS A 48 6.29 7.31 -1.36
N LEU A 49 5.86 7.48 -0.11
CA LEU A 49 6.73 7.38 1.04
C LEU A 49 7.30 5.97 1.15
N LEU A 50 6.45 4.93 1.22
CA LEU A 50 6.88 3.54 1.40
C LEU A 50 7.82 3.02 0.30
N ASN A 51 7.53 3.32 -0.97
CA ASN A 51 8.33 2.85 -2.10
C ASN A 51 9.64 3.62 -2.30
N ASN A 52 9.68 4.89 -1.88
CA ASN A 52 10.87 5.73 -2.00
C ASN A 52 10.99 6.67 -0.79
N PRO A 53 11.42 6.15 0.37
CA PRO A 53 11.47 6.96 1.57
C PRO A 53 12.50 8.08 1.44
N SER A 54 12.01 9.30 1.63
CA SER A 54 12.81 10.52 1.52
C SER A 54 12.18 11.66 2.31
N GLU A 55 12.99 12.62 2.73
CA GLU A 55 12.50 13.84 3.40
C GLU A 55 11.48 14.60 2.56
N SER A 56 11.60 14.53 1.22
CA SER A 56 10.62 15.17 0.33
C SER A 56 9.26 14.47 0.39
N ASN A 57 9.22 13.14 0.31
CA ASN A 57 7.97 12.38 0.39
C ASN A 57 7.34 12.49 1.78
N LEU A 58 8.16 12.47 2.83
CA LEU A 58 7.70 12.65 4.20
C LEU A 58 7.07 14.03 4.40
N ARG A 59 7.72 15.10 3.92
CA ARG A 59 7.18 16.46 3.97
C ARG A 59 5.90 16.60 3.15
N ASN A 60 5.79 15.95 1.99
CA ASN A 60 4.58 15.98 1.17
C ASN A 60 3.40 15.36 1.92
N LEU A 61 3.61 14.19 2.55
CA LEU A 61 2.61 13.56 3.40
C LEU A 61 2.25 14.47 4.58
N GLY A 62 3.23 15.01 5.31
CA GLY A 62 2.94 15.88 6.46
C GLY A 62 2.21 17.18 6.12
N ASN A 63 2.53 17.80 4.98
CA ASN A 63 1.78 18.96 4.48
C ASN A 63 0.32 18.62 4.18
N PHE A 64 0.09 17.44 3.58
CA PHE A 64 -1.25 16.96 3.29
C PHE A 64 -2.04 16.68 4.59
N LEU A 65 -1.43 16.00 5.56
CA LEU A 65 -2.08 15.68 6.84
C LEU A 65 -2.47 16.96 7.58
N LYS A 66 -1.53 17.92 7.69
CA LYS A 66 -1.78 19.23 8.31
C LYS A 66 -2.91 20.00 7.61
N LYS A 67 -2.95 19.99 6.27
CA LYS A 67 -4.00 20.66 5.49
C LYS A 67 -5.38 20.04 5.73
N ASN A 68 -5.45 18.74 5.95
CA ASN A 68 -6.70 18.00 6.18
C ASN A 68 -7.05 17.87 7.68
N GLY A 69 -6.29 18.51 8.59
CA GLY A 69 -6.56 18.45 10.03
C GLY A 69 -6.31 17.09 10.67
N LEU A 70 -5.48 16.25 10.05
CA LEU A 70 -5.08 14.95 10.59
C LEU A 70 -3.88 15.13 11.52
N ASP A 71 -4.06 14.81 12.79
CA ASP A 71 -3.05 14.95 13.83
C ASP A 71 -2.18 13.68 13.91
N GLN A 72 -1.14 13.64 13.08
CA GLN A 72 -0.10 12.61 13.11
C GLN A 72 1.25 13.30 13.25
N ASP A 73 2.08 12.84 14.19
CA ASP A 73 3.46 13.31 14.31
C ASP A 73 4.32 12.70 13.19
N VAL A 74 4.42 13.42 12.08
CA VAL A 74 5.20 13.02 10.90
C VAL A 74 6.70 12.94 11.18
N GLU A 75 7.19 13.70 12.16
CA GLU A 75 8.61 13.74 12.50
C GLU A 75 9.08 12.42 13.14
N SER A 76 8.16 11.68 13.77
CA SER A 76 8.41 10.34 14.30
C SER A 76 8.81 9.31 13.24
N TYR A 77 8.60 9.60 11.94
CA TYR A 77 9.06 8.74 10.83
C TYR A 77 10.55 8.92 10.49
N ARG A 78 11.16 10.07 10.80
CA ARG A 78 12.57 10.35 10.42
C ARG A 78 13.59 9.31 10.87
N PRO A 79 13.46 8.64 12.05
CA PRO A 79 14.34 7.53 12.41
C PRO A 79 14.37 6.40 11.38
N PHE A 80 13.25 6.12 10.69
CA PHE A 80 13.22 5.12 9.62
C PHE A 80 14.03 5.56 8.41
N LEU A 81 13.93 6.83 7.99
CA LEU A 81 14.75 7.38 6.91
C LEU A 81 16.25 7.25 7.21
N LYS A 82 16.63 7.51 8.46
CA LYS A 82 18.02 7.34 8.89
C LYS A 82 18.45 5.88 8.83
N LYS A 83 17.63 4.97 9.36
CA LYS A 83 17.90 3.53 9.34
C LYS A 83 18.02 2.99 7.90
N GLN A 84 17.20 3.46 6.96
CA GLN A 84 17.32 3.11 5.55
C GLN A 84 18.67 3.50 4.95
N LEU A 85 19.18 4.69 5.28
CA LEU A 85 20.50 5.13 4.82
C LEU A 85 21.63 4.27 5.42
N GLU A 86 21.46 3.83 6.67
CA GLU A 86 22.41 2.94 7.33
C GLU A 86 22.43 1.55 6.67
N LEU A 87 21.25 0.96 6.42
CA LEU A 87 21.13 -0.37 5.80
C LEU A 87 21.63 -0.42 4.36
N ARG A 88 21.42 0.66 3.57
CA ARG A 88 21.97 0.78 2.20
C ARG A 88 23.49 0.62 2.13
N ASN A 89 24.20 0.97 3.21
CA ASN A 89 25.66 0.89 3.26
C ASN A 89 26.17 -0.42 3.86
N LYS A 90 25.27 -1.30 4.30
CA LYS A 90 25.59 -2.56 4.97
C LYS A 90 25.53 -3.73 3.99
N ALA A 91 26.55 -4.59 4.00
CA ALA A 91 26.51 -5.84 3.26
C ALA A 91 25.59 -6.83 4.00
N ASN A 92 24.71 -7.52 3.26
CA ASN A 92 23.76 -8.52 3.77
C ASN A 92 22.74 -7.98 4.80
N ALA A 93 22.02 -6.92 4.46
CA ALA A 93 21.01 -6.29 5.33
C ALA A 93 19.56 -6.74 5.09
N LEU A 94 19.33 -7.82 4.33
CA LEU A 94 17.98 -8.19 3.82
C LEU A 94 16.94 -8.42 4.93
N GLU A 95 17.33 -9.08 6.02
CA GLU A 95 16.43 -9.30 7.16
C GLU A 95 16.08 -7.98 7.88
N GLU A 96 17.08 -7.11 8.07
CA GLU A 96 16.89 -5.81 8.70
C GLU A 96 16.08 -4.84 7.82
N ASP A 97 16.22 -4.95 6.50
CA ASP A 97 15.41 -4.23 5.51
C ASP A 97 13.94 -4.67 5.60
N ASN A 98 13.67 -5.97 5.71
CA ASN A 98 12.30 -6.49 5.88
C ASN A 98 11.68 -5.99 7.19
N GLN A 99 12.41 -6.08 8.31
CA GLN A 99 11.94 -5.56 9.59
C GLN A 99 11.69 -4.05 9.56
N LEU A 100 12.51 -3.30 8.83
CA LEU A 100 12.32 -1.86 8.65
C LEU A 100 11.06 -1.57 7.83
N PHE A 101 10.84 -2.32 6.74
CA PHE A 101 9.64 -2.20 5.92
C PHE A 101 8.36 -2.46 6.74
N GLU A 102 8.36 -3.50 7.58
CA GLU A 102 7.22 -3.79 8.48
C GLU A 102 6.94 -2.62 9.43
N GLN A 103 7.99 -2.03 10.03
CA GLN A 103 7.85 -0.87 10.91
C GLN A 103 7.33 0.38 10.17
N GLU A 104 7.78 0.60 8.94
CA GLU A 104 7.30 1.70 8.10
C GLU A 104 5.83 1.49 7.71
N ALA A 105 5.43 0.26 7.37
CA ALA A 105 4.04 -0.09 7.07
C ALA A 105 3.12 0.10 8.27
N ASP A 106 3.54 -0.37 9.45
CA ASP A 106 2.82 -0.17 10.71
C ASP A 106 2.62 1.32 11.04
N TRP A 107 3.67 2.12 10.85
CA TRP A 107 3.58 3.57 11.07
C TRP A 107 2.60 4.22 10.10
N LEU A 108 2.66 3.85 8.81
CA LEU A 108 1.75 4.38 7.80
C LEU A 108 0.29 4.06 8.12
N ASP A 109 0.00 2.89 8.68
CA ASP A 109 -1.36 2.47 9.00
C ASP A 109 -1.92 3.08 10.29
N GLN A 110 -1.11 3.82 11.05
CA GLN A 110 -1.62 4.74 12.08
C GLN A 110 -2.45 5.87 11.44
N ILE A 111 -2.09 6.25 10.21
CA ILE A 111 -2.88 7.18 9.39
C ILE A 111 -4.04 6.40 8.79
N THR A 112 -5.13 6.32 9.57
CA THR A 112 -6.30 5.52 9.24
C THR A 112 -6.96 6.01 7.95
N PRO A 113 -7.25 5.11 6.99
CA PRO A 113 -8.00 5.44 5.78
C PRO A 113 -9.38 6.04 6.11
N PRO A 114 -9.78 7.16 5.46
CA PRO A 114 -11.07 7.81 5.71
C PRO A 114 -12.26 6.90 5.41
N GLU A 115 -12.11 5.92 4.52
CA GLU A 115 -13.13 4.95 4.14
C GLU A 115 -13.72 4.23 5.35
N PHE A 116 -12.94 3.97 6.41
CA PHE A 116 -13.46 3.36 7.64
C PHE A 116 -14.45 4.27 8.37
N SER A 117 -14.15 5.56 8.45
CA SER A 117 -15.04 6.54 9.09
C SER A 117 -16.30 6.80 8.26
N GLU A 118 -16.16 6.81 6.92
CA GLU A 118 -17.29 6.90 5.99
C GLU A 118 -18.19 5.67 6.12
N ALA A 119 -17.60 4.48 6.25
CA ALA A 119 -18.34 3.24 6.42
C ALA A 119 -19.14 3.21 7.72
N ASP A 120 -18.59 3.74 8.82
CA ASP A 120 -19.30 3.82 10.10
C ASP A 120 -20.52 4.76 10.02
N GLN A 121 -20.44 5.82 9.21
CA GLN A 121 -21.59 6.70 8.93
C GLN A 121 -22.67 5.94 8.14
N GLU A 122 -22.30 5.21 7.09
CA GLU A 122 -23.25 4.41 6.30
C GLU A 122 -23.93 3.33 7.14
N ARG A 123 -23.20 2.71 8.08
CA ARG A 123 -23.77 1.77 9.05
C ARG A 123 -24.83 2.44 9.93
N GLN A 124 -24.57 3.64 10.44
CA GLN A 124 -25.54 4.40 11.24
C GLN A 124 -26.78 4.79 10.43
N ASN A 125 -26.61 5.03 9.13
CA ASN A 125 -27.68 5.30 8.18
C ASN A 125 -28.46 4.03 7.75
N GLY A 126 -28.04 2.84 8.22
CA GLY A 126 -28.67 1.56 7.90
C GLY A 126 -28.25 0.97 6.54
N ASN A 127 -27.31 1.59 5.84
CA ASN A 127 -26.82 1.15 4.54
C ASN A 127 -25.71 0.10 4.70
N LYS A 128 -26.12 -1.16 4.89
CA LYS A 128 -25.20 -2.27 5.12
C LYS A 128 -24.23 -2.52 3.96
N GLU A 129 -24.73 -2.46 2.73
CA GLU A 129 -23.91 -2.68 1.54
C GLU A 129 -22.80 -1.64 1.42
N ALA A 130 -23.13 -0.35 1.50
CA ALA A 130 -22.11 0.69 1.44
C ALA A 130 -21.12 0.62 2.61
N HIS A 131 -21.57 0.26 3.81
CA HIS A 131 -20.69 -0.02 4.94
C HIS A 131 -19.65 -1.09 4.60
N ILE A 132 -20.06 -2.23 4.04
CA ILE A 132 -19.13 -3.31 3.69
C ILE A 132 -18.19 -2.87 2.57
N CYS A 133 -18.70 -2.27 1.49
CA CYS A 133 -17.88 -1.82 0.37
C CYS A 133 -16.79 -0.82 0.80
N LEU A 134 -17.13 0.16 1.65
CA LEU A 134 -16.17 1.13 2.16
C LEU A 134 -15.17 0.49 3.13
N TRP A 135 -15.60 -0.48 3.97
CA TRP A 135 -14.67 -1.25 4.80
C TRP A 135 -13.64 -2.02 3.96
N LEU A 136 -14.07 -2.68 2.88
CA LEU A 136 -13.20 -3.41 1.98
C LEU A 136 -12.26 -2.47 1.21
N GLU A 137 -12.74 -1.30 0.76
CA GLU A 137 -11.89 -0.25 0.19
C GLU A 137 -10.83 0.22 1.19
N GLY A 138 -11.23 0.48 2.44
CA GLY A 138 -10.33 0.88 3.52
C GLY A 138 -9.25 -0.17 3.81
N ILE A 139 -9.61 -1.46 3.84
CA ILE A 139 -8.65 -2.57 3.98
C ILE A 139 -7.62 -2.57 2.85
N ASN A 140 -8.05 -2.28 1.61
CA ASN A 140 -7.15 -2.17 0.46
C ASN A 140 -6.19 -0.97 0.53
N ARG A 141 -6.39 -0.01 1.45
CA ARG A 141 -5.49 1.14 1.70
C ARG A 141 -4.46 0.89 2.81
N LEU A 142 -4.46 -0.30 3.41
CA LEU A 142 -3.53 -0.70 4.45
C LEU A 142 -2.29 -1.38 3.84
N TYR A 143 -1.19 -1.37 4.60
CA TYR A 143 0.10 -1.92 4.20
C TYR A 143 0.62 -3.00 5.15
N SER A 144 0.27 -2.92 6.43
CA SER A 144 0.68 -3.89 7.44
C SER A 144 -0.18 -5.15 7.38
N ASP A 145 0.47 -6.31 7.34
CA ASP A 145 -0.19 -7.62 7.40
C ASP A 145 -1.10 -7.72 8.64
N LYS A 146 -0.62 -7.21 9.77
CA LYS A 146 -1.36 -7.19 11.03
C LYS A 146 -2.62 -6.35 10.91
N ALA A 147 -2.50 -5.13 10.40
CA ALA A 147 -3.64 -4.23 10.27
C ALA A 147 -4.70 -4.80 9.32
N ILE A 148 -4.29 -5.40 8.20
CA ILE A 148 -5.19 -6.05 7.24
C ILE A 148 -5.94 -7.20 7.90
N GLN A 149 -5.23 -8.10 8.59
CA GLN A 149 -5.84 -9.25 9.27
C GLN A 149 -6.79 -8.85 10.40
N GLU A 150 -6.41 -7.87 11.23
CA GLU A 150 -7.26 -7.36 12.31
C GLU A 150 -8.55 -6.75 11.78
N ARG A 151 -8.48 -5.99 10.67
CA ARG A 151 -9.65 -5.36 10.06
C ARG A 151 -10.55 -6.37 9.37
N LEU A 152 -10.01 -7.34 8.64
CA LEU A 152 -10.80 -8.45 8.07
C LEU A 152 -11.50 -9.23 9.17
N SER A 153 -10.79 -9.58 10.24
CA SER A 153 -11.34 -10.31 11.39
C SER A 153 -12.50 -9.55 12.05
N SER A 154 -12.36 -8.23 12.19
CA SER A 154 -13.40 -7.36 12.75
C SER A 154 -14.65 -7.27 11.86
N LEU A 155 -14.52 -7.52 10.56
CA LEU A 155 -15.61 -7.47 9.59
C LEU A 155 -16.42 -8.78 9.54
N ILE A 156 -15.84 -9.91 9.96
CA ILE A 156 -16.48 -11.26 9.92
C ILE A 156 -17.91 -11.29 10.47
N PRO A 157 -18.24 -10.68 11.63
CA PRO A 157 -19.60 -10.73 12.18
C PRO A 157 -20.66 -10.03 11.30
N HIS A 158 -20.21 -9.16 10.39
CA HIS A 158 -21.05 -8.39 9.49
C HIS A 158 -20.95 -8.89 8.04
N TYR A 159 -19.86 -9.56 7.70
CA TYR A 159 -19.56 -10.06 6.37
C TYR A 159 -18.77 -11.39 6.44
N PRO A 160 -19.45 -12.55 6.44
CA PRO A 160 -18.79 -13.84 6.60
C PRO A 160 -17.70 -14.14 5.54
N LYS A 161 -17.82 -13.60 4.32
CA LYS A 161 -16.79 -13.71 3.28
C LYS A 161 -15.44 -13.12 3.73
N ALA A 162 -15.42 -12.21 4.71
CA ALA A 162 -14.19 -11.70 5.29
C ALA A 162 -13.29 -12.81 5.89
N GLU A 163 -13.86 -13.92 6.33
CA GLU A 163 -13.08 -15.08 6.81
C GLU A 163 -12.30 -15.75 5.66
N LEU A 164 -12.94 -15.89 4.49
CA LEU A 164 -12.27 -16.39 3.29
C LEU A 164 -11.15 -15.43 2.85
N LEU A 165 -11.44 -14.12 2.84
CA LEU A 165 -10.48 -13.09 2.46
C LEU A 165 -9.27 -13.05 3.40
N ALA A 166 -9.48 -13.20 4.72
CA ALA A 166 -8.43 -13.30 5.72
C ALA A 166 -7.54 -14.52 5.50
N ARG A 167 -8.15 -15.69 5.23
CA ARG A 167 -7.41 -16.92 4.92
C ARG A 167 -6.59 -16.78 3.65
N GLN A 168 -7.17 -16.26 2.58
CA GLN A 168 -6.45 -16.01 1.31
C GLN A 168 -5.30 -15.02 1.50
N TYR A 169 -5.46 -14.02 2.36
CA TYR A 169 -4.37 -13.10 2.69
C TYR A 169 -3.22 -13.81 3.42
N THR A 170 -3.53 -14.72 4.36
CA THR A 170 -2.50 -15.55 5.00
C THR A 170 -1.75 -16.40 3.98
N GLU A 171 -2.47 -17.05 3.05
CA GLU A 171 -1.85 -17.82 1.96
C GLU A 171 -0.96 -16.94 1.07
N LEU A 172 -1.35 -15.67 0.83
CA LEU A 172 -0.54 -14.70 0.09
C LEU A 172 0.73 -14.28 0.87
N ALA A 173 0.63 -14.05 2.18
CA ALA A 173 1.77 -13.73 3.03
C ALA A 173 2.76 -14.89 3.10
N GLU A 174 2.27 -16.12 3.29
CA GLU A 174 3.09 -17.32 3.23
C GLU A 174 3.77 -17.51 1.87
N LEU A 175 3.05 -17.22 0.77
CA LEU A 175 3.63 -17.25 -0.56
C LEU A 175 4.77 -16.23 -0.69
N ARG A 176 4.60 -15.00 -0.18
CA ARG A 176 5.64 -13.96 -0.17
C ARG A 176 6.87 -14.43 0.62
N ASP A 177 6.66 -14.91 1.84
CA ASP A 177 7.75 -15.19 2.79
C ASP A 177 8.56 -16.43 2.40
N ASN A 178 7.96 -17.38 1.69
CA ASN A 178 8.62 -18.61 1.24
C ASN A 178 9.15 -18.54 -0.21
N SER A 179 8.95 -17.41 -0.90
CA SER A 179 9.39 -17.24 -2.28
C SER A 179 10.82 -16.72 -2.38
N ALA A 180 11.53 -17.12 -3.43
CA ALA A 180 12.85 -16.56 -3.74
C ALA A 180 12.73 -15.17 -4.37
N ALA A 181 13.80 -14.38 -4.30
CA ALA A 181 13.88 -13.05 -4.89
C ALA A 181 14.20 -13.08 -6.40
N ASP A 182 13.54 -13.98 -7.14
CA ASP A 182 13.67 -14.12 -8.60
C ASP A 182 12.43 -13.58 -9.34
N ASP A 183 12.60 -13.25 -10.62
CA ASP A 183 11.56 -12.62 -11.44
C ASP A 183 10.28 -13.47 -11.53
N ALA A 184 10.40 -14.80 -11.57
CA ALA A 184 9.25 -15.68 -11.69
C ALA A 184 8.44 -15.72 -10.37
N SER A 185 9.15 -15.78 -9.24
CA SER A 185 8.56 -15.70 -7.90
C SER A 185 7.87 -14.35 -7.67
N LEU A 186 8.50 -13.22 -8.05
CA LEU A 186 7.91 -11.89 -7.93
C LEU A 186 6.64 -11.73 -8.78
N GLU A 187 6.64 -12.22 -10.02
CA GLU A 187 5.46 -12.19 -10.89
C GLU A 187 4.33 -13.08 -10.35
N LYS A 188 4.66 -14.22 -9.73
CA LYS A 188 3.68 -15.10 -9.08
C LYS A 188 3.01 -14.40 -7.89
N ILE A 189 3.80 -13.77 -7.01
CA ILE A 189 3.29 -13.01 -5.86
C ILE A 189 2.39 -11.87 -6.35
N ARG A 190 2.81 -11.15 -7.40
CA ARG A 190 2.01 -10.07 -7.98
C ARG A 190 0.64 -10.56 -8.43
N LYS A 191 0.60 -11.63 -9.22
CA LYS A 191 -0.68 -12.19 -9.72
C LYS A 191 -1.58 -12.66 -8.58
N ALA A 192 -1.00 -13.30 -7.55
CA ALA A 192 -1.76 -13.72 -6.39
C ALA A 192 -2.35 -12.52 -5.62
N LYS A 193 -1.56 -11.46 -5.44
CA LYS A 193 -2.03 -10.20 -4.84
C LYS A 193 -3.12 -9.54 -5.67
N ASP A 194 -2.95 -9.43 -6.98
CA ASP A 194 -3.95 -8.83 -7.87
C ASP A 194 -5.27 -9.62 -7.83
N ALA A 195 -5.21 -10.96 -7.83
CA ALA A 195 -6.38 -11.81 -7.69
C ALA A 195 -7.08 -11.62 -6.34
N TRP A 196 -6.32 -11.55 -5.25
CA TRP A 196 -6.88 -11.27 -3.93
C TRP A 196 -7.54 -9.89 -3.85
N ILE A 197 -6.95 -8.85 -4.46
CA ILE A 197 -7.56 -7.51 -4.52
C ILE A 197 -8.86 -7.54 -5.32
N GLN A 198 -8.91 -8.25 -6.44
CA GLN A 198 -10.16 -8.41 -7.20
C GLN A 198 -11.24 -9.09 -6.35
N GLU A 199 -10.88 -10.12 -5.60
CA GLU A 199 -11.82 -10.81 -4.71
C GLU A 199 -12.26 -9.92 -3.53
N LEU A 200 -11.33 -9.16 -2.94
CA LEU A 200 -11.57 -8.22 -1.86
C LEU A 200 -12.55 -7.13 -2.26
N LEU A 201 -12.41 -6.57 -3.46
CA LEU A 201 -13.25 -5.49 -3.96
C LEU A 201 -14.52 -5.98 -4.66
N ASN A 202 -14.69 -7.30 -4.80
CA ASN A 202 -15.91 -7.92 -5.32
C ASN A 202 -16.89 -8.22 -4.19
N TYR A 203 -17.74 -7.24 -3.89
CA TYR A 203 -18.81 -7.40 -2.91
C TYR A 203 -19.87 -8.39 -3.41
N GLU A 204 -20.15 -9.40 -2.58
CA GLU A 204 -21.24 -10.36 -2.76
C GLU A 204 -22.14 -10.31 -1.52
N PRO A 205 -23.45 -10.03 -1.67
CA PRO A 205 -24.39 -9.84 -0.56
C PRO A 205 -24.75 -11.11 0.22
#